data_AF-A0A965LMK7-F1
#
_entry.id   AF-A0A965LMK7-F1
#
_cell.length_a   1.000
_cell.length_b   1.000
_cell.length_c   1.000
_cell.angle_alpha   90.00
_cell.angle_beta   90.00
_cell.angle_gamma   90.00
#
_symmetry.space_group_name_H-M   'P 1'
#
loop_
_entity.id
_entity.type
_entity.pdbx_description
1 polymer ?
#
loop_
_entity_poly.entity_id
_entity_poly.type
_entity_poly.pdbx_seq_one_letter_code
_entity_poly.pdbx_strand_id
1 'polypeptide(L)' 'PFNYDLENEPSQCIGLLPRPGCGKEPEDAGERGGALQYTVFGLMMAGLGVIGTGMVRGIRKQKPPT' A
#
# COMPACT_ATOMS: atom_id res chain seq x y z
N PRO A 1 -11.01 27.13 -17.30
CA PRO A 1 -10.70 25.82 -17.93
C PRO A 1 -9.59 25.11 -17.15
N PHE A 2 -9.91 23.95 -16.54
CA PHE A 2 -8.90 23.09 -15.94
C PHE A 2 -8.04 22.53 -17.07
N ASN A 3 -6.80 23.01 -17.16
CA ASN A 3 -5.82 22.54 -18.13
C ASN A 3 -5.17 21.30 -17.53
N TYR A 4 -5.71 20.15 -17.85
CA TYR A 4 -5.12 18.88 -17.47
C TYR A 4 -3.99 18.63 -18.44
N ASP A 5 -2.77 18.83 -17.93
CA ASP A 5 -1.54 18.45 -18.60
C ASP A 5 -1.64 16.95 -18.90
N LEU A 6 -1.95 16.60 -20.15
CA LEU A 6 -2.15 15.23 -20.62
C LEU A 6 -1.16 15.02 -21.77
N GLU A 7 -0.38 13.95 -21.71
CA GLU A 7 0.60 13.62 -22.75
C GLU A 7 -0.08 13.25 -24.09
N ASN A 8 -1.38 12.96 -24.08
CA ASN A 8 -2.21 12.71 -25.26
C ASN A 8 -3.69 13.06 -25.02
N GLU A 9 -4.42 13.37 -26.08
CA GLU A 9 -5.86 13.70 -26.06
C GLU A 9 -6.69 12.60 -25.33
N PRO A 10 -7.57 12.94 -24.39
CA PRO A 10 -8.31 11.98 -23.55
C PRO A 10 -9.19 11.02 -24.36
N SER A 11 -9.59 11.40 -25.57
CA SER A 11 -10.35 10.57 -26.51
C SER A 11 -9.58 9.33 -26.99
N GLN A 12 -8.24 9.33 -26.91
CA GLN A 12 -7.40 8.19 -27.30
C GLN A 12 -7.12 7.22 -26.14
N CYS A 13 -7.38 7.64 -24.91
CA CYS A 13 -7.12 6.88 -23.69
C CYS A 13 -8.37 6.30 -23.01
N ILE A 14 -9.57 6.71 -23.45
CA ILE A 14 -10.84 6.14 -22.98
C ILE A 14 -11.17 4.90 -23.82
N GLY A 15 -10.82 3.72 -23.32
CA GLY A 15 -11.12 2.44 -23.97
C GLY A 15 -11.14 1.29 -22.97
N LEU A 16 -11.84 0.20 -23.32
CA LEU A 16 -11.96 -1.01 -22.49
C LEU A 16 -10.61 -1.70 -22.19
N LEU A 17 -9.60 -1.46 -23.04
CA LEU A 17 -8.23 -1.91 -22.80
C LEU A 17 -7.36 -0.71 -22.45
N PRO A 18 -6.73 -0.67 -21.26
CA PRO A 18 -5.76 0.35 -20.92
C PRO A 18 -4.59 0.26 -21.91
N ARG A 19 -4.39 1.32 -22.71
CA ARG A 19 -3.28 1.39 -23.66
C ARG A 19 -2.00 1.85 -22.96
N PRO A 20 -0.83 1.31 -23.33
CA PRO A 20 0.45 1.81 -22.84
C PRO A 20 0.61 3.29 -23.24
N GLY A 21 1.09 4.14 -22.32
CA GLY A 21 1.24 5.58 -22.54
C GLY A 21 0.03 6.46 -22.16
N CYS A 22 -1.04 5.87 -21.62
CA CYS A 22 -2.22 6.61 -21.13
C CYS A 22 -2.24 6.87 -19.61
N GLY A 23 -1.15 6.55 -18.91
CA GLY A 23 -0.94 6.93 -17.51
C GLY A 23 0.09 8.04 -17.45
N LYS A 24 -0.09 9.00 -16.54
CA LYS A 24 0.98 9.96 -16.24
C LYS A 24 2.10 9.24 -15.51
N GLU A 25 3.34 9.52 -15.90
CA GLU A 25 4.47 9.02 -15.12
C GLU A 25 4.36 9.64 -13.72
N PRO A 26 4.36 8.81 -12.66
CA PRO A 26 4.11 9.31 -11.31
C PRO A 26 5.20 10.31 -10.95
N GLU A 27 4.81 11.58 -10.85
CA GLU A 27 5.70 12.73 -10.66
C GLU A 27 6.12 12.86 -9.19
N ASP A 28 5.26 12.39 -8.29
CA ASP A 28 5.44 12.48 -6.85
C ASP A 28 5.77 11.12 -6.22
N ALA A 29 6.69 11.11 -5.26
CA ALA A 29 7.14 9.89 -4.59
C ALA A 29 6.02 9.15 -3.83
N GLY A 30 4.92 9.86 -3.52
CA GLY A 30 3.71 9.30 -2.92
C GLY A 30 2.87 8.46 -3.89
N GLU A 31 2.88 8.81 -5.19
CA GLU A 31 2.08 8.14 -6.24
C GLU A 31 2.67 6.77 -6.63
N ARG A 32 3.99 6.58 -6.45
CA ARG A 32 4.69 5.34 -6.82
C ARG A 32 4.49 4.18 -5.83
N GLY A 33 3.75 4.38 -4.74
CA GLY A 33 3.68 3.36 -3.68
C GLY A 33 5.06 3.12 -3.07
N GLY A 34 5.66 4.18 -2.50
CA GLY A 34 7.03 4.17 -2.00
C GLY A 34 7.16 3.89 -0.50
N ALA A 35 8.12 4.57 0.15
CA ALA A 35 8.47 4.39 1.56
C ALA A 35 7.26 4.45 2.52
N LEU A 36 6.27 5.29 2.24
CA LEU A 36 5.08 5.43 3.08
C LEU A 36 4.21 4.16 3.07
N GLN A 37 4.12 3.46 1.95
CA GLN A 37 3.41 2.17 1.85
C GLN A 37 4.13 1.10 2.67
N TYR A 38 5.46 1.01 2.59
CA TYR A 38 6.25 0.10 3.43
C TYR A 38 6.16 0.45 4.92
N THR A 39 6.08 1.74 5.25
CA THR A 39 5.95 2.21 6.63
C THR A 39 4.62 1.75 7.24
N VAL A 40 3.50 1.94 6.52
CA VAL A 40 2.18 1.50 6.98
C VAL A 40 2.12 -0.03 7.08
N PHE A 41 2.68 -0.75 6.08
CA PHE A 41 2.77 -2.20 6.13
C PHE A 41 3.56 -2.69 7.35
N GLY A 42 4.72 -2.08 7.62
CA GLY A 42 5.54 -2.38 8.79
C GLY A 42 4.82 -2.12 10.11
N LEU A 43 4.08 -1.00 10.21
CA LEU A 43 3.27 -0.67 11.38
C LEU A 43 2.19 -1.74 11.62
N MET A 44 1.51 -2.18 10.56
CA MET A 44 0.47 -3.21 10.64
C MET A 44 1.06 -4.55 11.13
N MET A 45 2.21 -4.96 10.58
CA MET A 45 2.90 -6.18 11.00
C MET A 45 3.41 -6.10 12.43
N ALA A 46 3.91 -4.94 12.86
CA ALA A 46 4.33 -4.72 14.24
C ALA A 46 3.15 -4.89 15.22
N GLY A 47 1.98 -4.30 14.90
CA GLY A 47 0.77 -4.44 15.69
C GLY A 47 0.32 -5.90 15.83
N LEU A 48 0.26 -6.64 14.71
CA LEU A 48 -0.08 -8.06 14.72
C LEU A 48 0.94 -8.88 15.53
N GLY A 49 2.23 -8.57 15.43
CA GLY A 49 3.30 -9.22 16.17
C GLY A 49 3.18 -9.03 17.68
N VAL A 50 2.84 -7.83 18.15
CA VAL A 50 2.63 -7.53 19.57
C VAL A 50 1.46 -8.35 20.12
N ILE A 51 0.33 -8.35 19.42
CA ILE A 51 -0.88 -9.09 19.84
C ILE A 51 -0.59 -10.59 19.91
N GLY A 52 -0.02 -11.15 18.83
CA GLY A 52 0.32 -12.58 18.77
C GLY A 52 1.30 -12.99 19.87
N THR A 53 2.35 -12.18 20.10
CA THR A 53 3.34 -12.46 21.15
C THR A 53 2.71 -12.36 22.54
N GLY A 54 1.84 -11.37 22.78
CA GLY A 54 1.09 -11.23 24.03
C GLY A 54 0.23 -12.46 24.33
N MET A 55 -0.51 -12.93 23.33
CA MET A 55 -1.33 -14.13 23.42
C MET A 55 -0.50 -15.38 23.75
N VAL A 56 0.60 -15.61 23.01
CA VAL A 56 1.49 -16.77 23.25
C VAL A 56 2.09 -16.71 24.64
N ARG A 57 2.57 -15.55 25.10
CA ARG A 57 3.11 -15.38 26.46
C ARG A 57 2.04 -15.62 27.53
N GLY A 58 0.81 -15.15 27.30
CA GLY A 58 -0.33 -15.40 28.19
C GLY A 58 -0.62 -16.90 28.34
N ILE A 59 -0.72 -17.62 27.22
CA ILE A 59 -0.96 -19.07 27.22
C ILE A 59 0.19 -19.82 27.89
N ARG A 60 1.45 -19.45 27.61
CA ARG A 60 2.63 -20.11 28.23
C ARG A 60 2.71 -19.87 29.72
N LYS A 61 2.32 -18.69 30.22
CA LYS A 61 2.24 -18.41 31.67
C LYS A 61 1.12 -19.18 32.35
N GLN A 62 0.03 -19.47 31.64
CA GLN A 62 -1.09 -20.25 32.18
C GLN A 62 -0.86 -21.75 32.18
N LYS A 63 0.07 -22.30 31.37
CA LYS A 63 0.46 -23.71 31.48
C LYS A 63 1.40 -23.86 32.69
N PRO A 64 0.97 -24.46 33.82
CA PRO A 64 1.91 -24.87 34.86
C PRO A 64 2.92 -25.86 34.26
N PRO A 65 4.19 -25.83 34.67
CA PRO A 65 5.14 -26.87 34.30
C PRO A 65 4.62 -28.21 34.82
N THR A 66 4.29 -29.12 33.90
CA THR A 66 4.13 -30.55 34.18
C THR A 66 5.46 -31.18 34.52
#